data_AF-A0AAJ6PCC6-F1
#
_entry.id   AF-A0AAJ6PCC6-F1
#
_cell.length_a   1.000
_cell.length_b   1.000
_cell.length_c   1.000
_cell.angle_alpha   90.00
_cell.angle_beta   90.00
_cell.angle_gamma   90.00
#
_symmetry.space_group_name_H-M   'P 1'
#
loop_
_entity.id
_entity.type
_entity.pdbx_description
1 polymer ?
#
loop_
_entity_poly.entity_id
_entity_poly.type
_entity_poly.pdbx_seq_one_letter_code
_entity_poly.pdbx_strand_id
1 'polypeptide(L)'
;MMSQLKIDYPETLPDALQQTREQFEQEAKMAMAVKLFEMKRISSGLAAQLAGINRVNFLFNLHRYHVAMIDLTEEEVISDLENA
;
A
#
# COMPACT_ATOMS: atom_id res chain seq x y z
N MET A 1 -6.79 -3.64 -20.57
CA MET A 1 -8.21 -3.31 -20.24
C MET A 1 -8.26 -2.80 -18.81
N MET A 2 -9.07 -1.78 -18.53
CA MET A 2 -9.27 -1.25 -17.18
C MET A 2 -10.62 -1.70 -16.64
N SER A 3 -10.68 -2.08 -15.36
CA SER A 3 -11.94 -2.41 -14.66
C SER A 3 -12.16 -1.39 -13.55
N GLN A 4 -13.43 -1.10 -13.25
CA GLN A 4 -13.81 -0.18 -12.18
C GLN A 4 -14.51 -0.93 -11.05
N LEU A 5 -14.21 -0.53 -9.81
CA LEU A 5 -14.88 -0.97 -8.61
C LEU A 5 -15.66 0.21 -8.04
N LYS A 6 -16.96 0.06 -7.83
CA LYS A 6 -17.80 1.06 -7.17
C LYS A 6 -18.03 0.65 -5.72
N ILE A 7 -17.70 1.54 -4.80
CA ILE A 7 -17.87 1.34 -3.35
C ILE A 7 -18.72 2.50 -2.85
N ASP A 8 -19.89 2.20 -2.30
CA ASP A 8 -20.71 3.19 -1.63
C ASP A 8 -20.19 3.38 -0.19
N TYR A 9 -19.95 4.62 0.22
CA TYR A 9 -19.51 4.99 1.56
C TYR A 9 -20.29 6.21 2.07
N PRO A 10 -20.45 6.39 3.40
CA PRO A 10 -21.13 7.56 3.95
C PRO A 10 -20.48 8.86 3.46
N GLU A 11 -21.28 9.83 3.03
CA GLU A 11 -20.74 11.13 2.54
C GLU A 11 -19.91 11.86 3.60
N THR A 12 -20.19 11.57 4.88
CA THR A 12 -19.46 12.12 6.03
C THR A 12 -18.12 11.45 6.31
N LEU A 13 -17.77 10.36 5.62
CA LEU A 13 -16.54 9.61 5.89
C LEU A 13 -15.28 10.41 5.53
N PRO A 14 -15.15 11.05 4.35
CA PRO A 14 -14.02 11.94 4.07
C PRO A 14 -13.90 13.07 5.10
N ASP A 15 -15.03 13.67 5.51
CA ASP A 15 -15.06 14.73 6.52
C ASP A 15 -14.57 14.24 7.89
N ALA A 16 -15.01 13.06 8.31
CA ALA A 16 -14.56 12.44 9.56
C ALA A 16 -13.05 12.14 9.56
N LEU A 17 -12.45 11.96 8.38
CA LEU A 17 -11.02 11.78 8.18
C LEU A 17 -10.27 13.09 7.91
N GLN A 18 -10.98 14.24 7.86
CA GLN A 18 -10.43 15.55 7.51
C GLN A 18 -9.78 15.56 6.12
N GLN A 19 -10.40 14.88 5.16
CA GLN A 19 -9.92 14.71 3.80
C GLN A 19 -10.95 15.19 2.78
N THR A 20 -10.47 15.64 1.63
CA THR A 20 -11.35 15.75 0.45
C THR A 20 -11.73 14.35 -0.04
N ARG A 21 -12.82 14.25 -0.82
CA ARG A 21 -13.22 12.99 -1.47
C ARG A 21 -12.06 12.36 -2.26
N GLU A 22 -11.32 13.16 -3.02
CA GLU A 22 -10.22 12.70 -3.86
C GLU A 22 -9.06 12.14 -3.03
N GLN A 23 -8.74 12.79 -1.91
CA GLN A 23 -7.72 12.32 -0.97
C GLN A 23 -8.12 10.97 -0.35
N PHE A 24 -9.37 10.88 0.11
CA PHE A 24 -9.91 9.63 0.66
C PHE A 24 -9.89 8.49 -0.36
N GLU A 25 -10.37 8.72 -1.59
CA GLU A 25 -10.40 7.69 -2.63
C GLU A 25 -8.99 7.23 -3.03
N GLN A 26 -8.03 8.14 -3.07
CA GLN A 26 -6.63 7.80 -3.32
C GLN A 26 -6.02 7.01 -2.16
N GLU A 27 -6.33 7.38 -0.91
CA GLU A 27 -5.91 6.64 0.27
C GLU A 27 -6.52 5.23 0.32
N ALA A 28 -7.81 5.09 0.01
CA ALA A 28 -8.50 3.81 -0.03
C ALA A 28 -7.89 2.87 -1.09
N LYS A 29 -7.61 3.40 -2.28
CA LYS A 29 -6.94 2.67 -3.36
C LYS A 29 -5.55 2.20 -2.93
N MET A 30 -4.79 3.08 -2.26
CA MET A 30 -3.47 2.76 -1.74
C MET A 30 -3.52 1.70 -0.64
N ALA A 31 -4.43 1.84 0.33
CA ALA A 31 -4.63 0.87 1.41
C ALA A 31 -4.97 -0.53 0.87
N MET A 32 -5.84 -0.62 -0.15
CA MET A 32 -6.15 -1.87 -0.82
C MET A 32 -4.91 -2.49 -1.49
N ALA A 33 -4.14 -1.70 -2.24
CA ALA A 33 -2.93 -2.16 -2.89
C ALA A 33 -1.87 -2.65 -1.89
N VAL A 34 -1.67 -1.90 -0.81
CA VAL A 34 -0.76 -2.26 0.28
C VAL A 34 -1.21 -3.56 0.94
N LYS A 35 -2.50 -3.70 1.28
CA LYS A 35 -2.97 -4.90 1.98
C LYS A 35 -2.81 -6.17 1.13
N LEU A 36 -3.11 -6.09 -0.16
CA LEU A 36 -2.92 -7.22 -1.07
C LEU A 36 -1.44 -7.58 -1.27
N PHE A 37 -0.54 -6.59 -1.29
CA PHE A 37 0.90 -6.79 -1.35
C PHE A 37 1.43 -7.43 -0.05
N GLU A 38 1.07 -6.89 1.11
CA GLU A 38 1.44 -7.40 2.44
C GLU A 38 1.03 -8.87 2.60
N MET A 39 -0.17 -9.23 2.12
CA MET A 39 -0.65 -10.61 2.12
C MET A 39 0.06 -11.52 1.08
N LYS A 40 1.09 -11.03 0.38
CA LYS A 40 1.82 -11.72 -0.69
C LYS A 40 0.91 -12.22 -1.83
N ARG A 41 -0.27 -11.60 -2.02
CA ARG A 41 -1.27 -11.99 -3.05
C ARG A 41 -1.00 -11.35 -4.41
N ILE A 42 -0.36 -10.20 -4.42
CA ILE A 42 0.01 -9.48 -5.65
C ILE A 42 1.46 -8.99 -5.56
N SER A 43 2.11 -8.85 -6.71
CA SER A 43 3.45 -8.27 -6.78
C SER A 43 3.44 -6.76 -6.54
N SER A 44 4.58 -6.19 -6.15
CA SER A 44 4.76 -4.73 -6.03
C SER A 44 4.44 -3.97 -7.33
N GLY A 45 4.65 -4.57 -8.50
CA GLY A 45 4.28 -3.97 -9.78
C GLY A 45 2.77 -3.87 -9.98
N LEU A 46 2.03 -4.95 -9.68
CA LEU A 46 0.57 -4.95 -9.77
C LEU A 46 -0.07 -4.05 -8.70
N ALA A 47 0.50 -4.03 -7.50
CA ALA A 47 0.06 -3.14 -6.42
C ALA A 47 0.25 -1.66 -6.80
N ALA A 48 1.39 -1.30 -7.40
CA ALA A 48 1.64 0.05 -7.89
C ALA A 48 0.67 0.47 -9.00
N GLN A 49 0.40 -0.43 -9.95
CA GLN A 49 -0.61 -0.22 -10.99
C GLN A 49 -2.01 0.00 -10.40
N LEU A 50 -2.39 -0.80 -9.38
CA LEU A 50 -3.65 -0.65 -8.67
C LEU A 50 -3.73 0.68 -7.93
N ALA A 51 -2.64 1.11 -7.28
CA ALA A 51 -2.50 2.40 -6.60
C ALA A 51 -2.44 3.61 -7.55
N GLY A 52 -2.19 3.39 -8.85
CA GLY A 52 -2.07 4.46 -9.85
C GLY A 52 -0.76 5.23 -9.76
N ILE A 53 0.30 4.61 -9.25
CA ILE A 53 1.63 5.23 -9.08
C ILE A 53 2.72 4.32 -9.64
N ASN A 54 3.94 4.84 -9.82
CA ASN A 54 5.06 3.99 -10.22
C ASN A 54 5.51 3.05 -9.08
N ARG A 55 6.17 1.94 -9.44
CA ARG A 55 6.59 0.89 -8.49
C ARG A 55 7.49 1.41 -7.37
N VAL A 56 8.41 2.32 -7.67
CA VAL A 56 9.35 2.88 -6.69
C VAL A 56 8.59 3.72 -5.67
N ASN A 57 7.68 4.59 -6.11
CA ASN A 57 6.82 5.37 -5.23
C ASN A 57 5.92 4.49 -4.37
N PHE A 58 5.38 3.39 -4.91
CA PHE A 58 4.60 2.45 -4.13
C PHE A 58 5.41 1.85 -2.99
N LEU A 59 6.59 1.31 -3.28
CA LEU A 59 7.49 0.72 -2.29
C LEU A 59 7.90 1.74 -1.22
N PHE A 60 8.19 2.99 -1.61
CA PHE A 60 8.50 4.06 -0.66
C PHE A 60 7.33 4.44 0.25
N ASN A 61 6.09 4.26 -0.18
CA ASN A 61 4.92 4.61 0.65
C ASN A 61 4.50 3.49 1.61
N LEU A 62 5.08 2.28 1.53
CA LEU A 62 4.73 1.15 2.42
C LEU A 62 4.88 1.50 3.91
N HIS A 63 5.88 2.31 4.27
CA HIS A 63 6.12 2.74 5.65
C HIS A 63 4.92 3.49 6.26
N ARG A 64 4.16 4.24 5.45
CA ARG A 64 2.97 5.00 5.90
C ARG A 64 1.83 4.08 6.35
N TYR A 65 1.88 2.82 5.92
CA TYR A 65 0.90 1.78 6.23
C TYR A 65 1.47 0.71 7.17
N HIS A 66 2.64 0.96 7.78
CA HIS A 66 3.33 0.01 8.66
C HIS A 66 3.66 -1.35 8.01
N VAL A 67 3.87 -1.36 6.70
CA VAL A 67 4.28 -2.57 5.97
C VAL A 67 5.76 -2.48 5.63
N ALA A 68 6.52 -3.52 5.98
CA ALA A 68 7.92 -3.61 5.64
C ALA A 68 8.08 -3.82 4.12
N MET A 69 9.01 -3.09 3.50
CA MET A 69 9.35 -3.28 2.09
C MET A 69 10.05 -4.62 1.86
N ILE A 70 10.84 -5.05 2.84
CA ILE A 70 11.60 -6.29 2.83
C ILE A 70 11.14 -7.08 4.05
N ASP A 71 10.75 -8.33 3.81
CA ASP A 71 10.41 -9.29 4.84
C ASP A 71 11.70 -10.03 5.20
N LEU A 72 12.56 -9.38 5.99
CA LEU A 72 13.74 -10.04 6.56
C LEU A 72 13.31 -10.78 7.82
N THR A 73 13.65 -12.06 7.87
CA THR A 73 13.56 -12.85 9.09
C THR A 73 14.58 -12.36 10.13
N GLU A 74 14.34 -12.66 11.41
CA GLU A 74 15.26 -12.29 12.47
C GLU A 74 16.65 -12.91 12.24
N GLU A 75 16.67 -14.14 11.70
CA GLU A 75 17.90 -14.84 11.31
C GLU A 75 18.67 -14.11 10.20
N GLU A 76 17.98 -13.59 9.19
CA GLU A 76 18.61 -12.80 8.10
C GLU A 76 19.16 -11.47 8.63
N VAL A 77 18.43 -10.81 9.55
CA VAL A 77 18.91 -9.57 10.18
C VAL A 77 20.16 -9.82 11.02
N ILE A 78 20.19 -10.90 11.81
CA ILE A 78 21.37 -11.26 12.62
C ILE A 78 22.56 -11.60 11.71
N SER A 79 22.32 -12.37 10.65
CA SER A 79 23.36 -12.71 9.68
C SER A 79 23.95 -11.47 9.00
N ASP A 80 23.13 -10.49 8.63
CA ASP A 80 23.62 -9.24 8.03
C ASP A 80 24.47 -8.42 9.02
N LEU A 81 24.11 -8.40 10.32
CA LEU A 81 24.90 -7.74 11.36
C LEU A 81 26.26 -8.41 11.62
N GLU A 82 26.32 -9.74 11.55
CA GLU A 82 27.56 -10.51 11.78
C GLU A 82 28.56 -10.39 10.63
N ASN A 83 28.10 -10.07 9.42
CA ASN A 83 28.91 -10.04 8.20
C ASN A 83 29.18 -8.62 7.64
N ALA A 84 28.83 -7.56 8.38
CA ALA A 84 29.06 -6.15 8.02
C ALA A 84 30.41 -5.61 8.54
#